data_AF-A0A831XFG1-F1
#
_entry.id   AF-A0A831XFG1-F1
#
_cell.length_a   1.000
_cell.length_b   1.000
_cell.length_c   1.000
_cell.angle_alpha   90.00
_cell.angle_beta   90.00
_cell.angle_gamma   90.00
#
_symmetry.space_group_name_H-M   'P 1'
#
loop_
_entity.id
_entity.type
_entity.pdbx_description
1 polymer ?
#
loop_
_entity_poly.entity_id
_entity_poly.type
_entity_poly.pdbx_seq_one_letter_code
_entity_poly.pdbx_strand_id
1 'polypeptide(L)'
;MAIDPRFRWSIRWVSRSLRRGRGCGAFGVGLALVLLASGCGGQRARPGPRAAASPPLPFTVVADAGFDFTLHCARGEQTNLLDTIGHGAAILDFDRDGRYDVILTGHDQLAAYRNLGGLRFQRVDVGLRTDGNWGGAAVGDIDNDGWPDLYVTGYGCAALYRNERGRFREITAAAGLAPPRWRYPAWGTSAGFADLDRDGRVDLVVCYYLEFGPD
;
A
#
# COMPACT_ATOMS: atom_id res chain seq x y z
N MET A 1 16.12 10.71 25.40
CA MET A 1 14.69 10.36 25.28
C MET A 1 14.63 8.87 24.99
N ALA A 2 14.19 8.07 25.97
CA ALA A 2 14.31 6.61 25.92
C ALA A 2 13.28 6.02 24.96
N ILE A 3 13.75 5.11 24.10
CA ILE A 3 12.95 4.24 23.23
C ILE A 3 12.03 3.41 24.15
N ASP A 4 10.72 3.35 23.88
CA ASP A 4 9.83 2.45 24.61
C ASP A 4 10.25 1.00 24.27
N PRO A 5 10.72 0.21 25.26
CA PRO A 5 11.28 -1.12 25.03
C PRO A 5 10.26 -2.16 24.55
N ARG A 6 8.97 -1.80 24.44
CA ARG A 6 7.92 -2.68 23.92
C ARG A 6 7.88 -2.76 22.39
N PHE A 7 8.45 -1.80 21.69
CA PHE A 7 8.47 -1.81 20.23
C PHE A 7 9.72 -2.53 19.71
N ARG A 8 9.63 -3.86 19.55
CA ARG A 8 10.66 -4.65 18.87
C ARG A 8 10.40 -4.65 17.37
N TRP A 9 10.86 -3.62 16.67
CA TRP A 9 10.82 -3.63 15.21
C TRP A 9 11.97 -4.48 14.66
N SER A 10 11.68 -5.37 13.70
CA SER A 10 12.71 -5.90 12.80
C SER A 10 12.40 -5.46 11.37
N ILE A 11 13.00 -4.36 10.94
CA ILE A 11 12.92 -3.94 9.53
C ILE A 11 13.83 -4.88 8.74
N ARG A 12 13.24 -5.86 8.05
CA ARG A 12 13.97 -6.73 7.12
C ARG A 12 13.83 -6.21 5.69
N TRP A 13 14.90 -5.62 5.18
CA TRP A 13 15.01 -5.23 3.78
C TRP A 13 15.29 -6.47 2.93
N VAL A 14 14.34 -6.86 2.09
CA VAL A 14 14.56 -7.89 1.07
C VAL A 14 14.89 -7.18 -0.25
N SER A 15 16.16 -6.87 -0.49
CA SER A 15 16.64 -6.58 -1.84
C SER A 15 17.25 -7.86 -2.43
N ARG A 16 16.56 -8.48 -3.38
CA ARG A 16 17.20 -9.48 -4.24
C ARG A 16 17.77 -8.75 -5.44
N SER A 17 19.07 -8.45 -5.41
CA SER A 17 19.76 -8.12 -6.65
C SER A 17 19.89 -9.39 -7.49
N LEU A 18 19.27 -9.40 -8.67
CA LEU A 18 19.51 -10.41 -9.68
C LEU A 18 20.93 -10.21 -10.22
N ARG A 19 21.93 -10.83 -9.57
CA ARG A 19 23.27 -10.92 -10.14
C ARG A 19 23.18 -11.73 -11.43
N ARG A 20 23.38 -11.08 -12.58
CA ARG A 20 23.65 -11.75 -13.85
C ARG A 20 24.95 -12.54 -13.73
N GLY A 21 24.85 -13.85 -13.56
CA GLY A 21 26.00 -14.75 -13.68
C GLY A 21 26.46 -14.84 -15.14
N ARG A 22 27.69 -14.40 -15.41
CA ARG A 22 28.49 -14.79 -16.58
C ARG A 22 29.33 -16.01 -16.19
N GLY A 23 29.40 -17.04 -17.03
CA GLY A 23 30.50 -18.02 -16.97
C GLY A 23 30.17 -19.46 -17.39
N CYS A 24 30.64 -19.80 -18.60
CA CYS A 24 30.78 -21.08 -19.30
C CYS A 24 30.95 -22.40 -18.52
N GLY A 25 30.45 -23.47 -19.14
CA GLY A 25 30.92 -24.85 -19.00
C GLY A 25 30.25 -25.76 -20.04
N ALA A 26 30.99 -26.14 -21.09
CA ALA A 26 30.54 -27.01 -22.18
C ALA A 26 30.57 -28.49 -21.80
N PHE A 27 29.65 -29.33 -22.30
CA PHE A 27 29.90 -30.75 -22.60
C PHE A 27 28.81 -31.34 -23.53
N GLY A 28 29.27 -31.96 -24.64
CA GLY A 28 28.71 -33.23 -25.15
C GLY A 28 27.57 -33.22 -26.17
N VAL A 29 27.89 -33.52 -27.43
CA VAL A 29 26.95 -33.90 -28.51
C VAL A 29 26.52 -35.36 -28.34
N GLY A 30 25.22 -35.65 -28.55
CA GLY A 30 24.70 -37.02 -28.66
C GLY A 30 23.28 -37.04 -29.21
N LEU A 31 23.15 -37.20 -30.53
CA LEU A 31 21.90 -37.37 -31.26
C LEU A 31 21.38 -38.81 -31.09
N ALA A 32 20.14 -38.98 -30.63
CA ALA A 32 19.37 -40.21 -30.85
C ALA A 32 17.88 -39.85 -30.99
N LEU A 33 17.42 -39.79 -32.24
CA LEU A 33 16.01 -39.77 -32.60
C LEU A 33 15.42 -41.17 -32.36
N VAL A 34 14.44 -41.30 -31.47
CA VAL A 34 13.49 -42.41 -31.50
C VAL A 34 12.09 -41.82 -31.51
N LEU A 35 11.47 -41.84 -32.68
CA LEU A 35 10.06 -41.53 -32.90
C LEU A 35 9.22 -42.72 -32.42
N LEU A 36 8.51 -42.56 -31.29
CA LEU A 36 7.37 -43.39 -30.95
C LEU A 36 6.11 -42.52 -31.06
N ALA A 37 5.47 -42.61 -32.23
CA ALA A 37 4.15 -42.08 -32.47
C ALA A 37 3.12 -42.92 -31.69
N SER A 38 2.81 -42.50 -30.46
CA SER A 38 1.58 -42.91 -29.78
C SER A 38 0.56 -41.78 -29.95
N GLY A 39 -0.36 -41.98 -30.91
CA GLY A 39 -1.40 -41.01 -31.23
C GLY A 39 -2.30 -40.73 -30.03
N CYS A 40 -2.23 -39.51 -29.49
CA CYS A 40 -3.29 -38.97 -28.66
C CYS A 40 -4.38 -38.43 -29.59
N GLY A 41 -5.46 -39.21 -29.74
CA GLY A 41 -6.68 -38.76 -30.39
C GLY A 41 -7.18 -37.49 -29.72
N GLY A 42 -7.21 -36.38 -30.46
CA GLY A 42 -7.68 -35.10 -29.98
C GLY A 42 -9.18 -35.13 -29.69
N GLN A 43 -9.55 -35.40 -28.43
CA GLN A 43 -10.86 -35.00 -27.95
C GLN A 43 -10.84 -33.47 -27.78
N ARG A 44 -11.45 -32.76 -28.72
CA ARG A 44 -11.79 -31.34 -28.50
C ARG A 44 -12.64 -31.25 -27.24
N ALA A 45 -12.12 -30.60 -26.20
CA ALA A 45 -12.90 -30.25 -25.03
C ALA A 45 -14.17 -29.52 -25.50
N ARG A 46 -15.35 -30.06 -25.17
CA ARG A 46 -16.61 -29.33 -25.39
C ARG A 46 -16.55 -28.06 -24.54
N PRO A 47 -16.86 -26.87 -25.09
CA PRO A 47 -16.97 -25.68 -24.26
C PRO A 47 -18.01 -25.96 -23.17
N GLY A 48 -17.59 -25.86 -21.92
CA GLY A 48 -18.51 -25.94 -20.78
C GLY A 48 -19.57 -24.84 -20.88
N PRO A 49 -20.74 -25.01 -20.23
CA PRO A 49 -21.76 -23.97 -20.21
C PRO A 49 -21.14 -22.65 -19.74
N ARG A 50 -21.33 -21.60 -20.53
CA ARG A 50 -20.91 -20.23 -20.19
C ARG A 50 -21.52 -19.90 -18.83
N ALA A 51 -20.68 -19.68 -17.82
CA ALA A 51 -21.14 -19.23 -16.51
C ALA A 51 -22.07 -18.03 -16.73
N ALA A 52 -23.28 -18.09 -16.17
CA ALA A 52 -24.21 -16.98 -16.22
C ALA A 52 -23.50 -15.74 -15.66
N ALA A 53 -23.59 -14.62 -16.38
CA ALA A 53 -23.02 -13.37 -15.91
C ALA A 53 -23.66 -13.04 -14.55
N SER A 54 -22.84 -12.84 -13.52
CA SER A 54 -23.33 -12.35 -12.23
C SER A 54 -24.07 -11.03 -12.46
N PRO A 55 -25.19 -10.78 -11.77
CA PRO A 55 -25.85 -9.50 -11.84
C PRO A 55 -24.85 -8.39 -11.45
N PRO A 56 -24.90 -7.22 -12.10
CA PRO A 56 -24.02 -6.12 -11.76
C PRO A 56 -24.20 -5.77 -10.27
N LEU A 57 -23.09 -5.56 -9.58
CA LEU A 57 -23.12 -5.08 -8.20
C LEU A 57 -23.86 -3.73 -8.17
N PRO A 58 -24.89 -3.56 -7.34
CA PRO A 58 -25.59 -2.29 -7.25
C PRO A 58 -24.62 -1.23 -6.71
N PHE A 59 -24.56 -0.07 -7.37
CA PHE A 59 -23.82 1.08 -6.89
C PHE A 59 -24.74 2.31 -6.84
N THR A 60 -24.49 3.20 -5.90
CA THR A 60 -25.19 4.49 -5.77
C THR A 60 -24.16 5.60 -5.81
N VAL A 61 -24.36 6.57 -6.71
CA VAL A 61 -23.55 7.77 -6.77
C VAL A 61 -24.16 8.81 -5.83
N VAL A 62 -23.37 9.28 -4.86
CA VAL A 62 -23.77 10.36 -3.96
C VAL A 62 -22.94 11.59 -4.30
N ALA A 63 -23.55 12.55 -5.01
CA ALA A 63 -22.84 13.74 -5.49
C ALA A 63 -22.53 14.75 -4.38
N ASP A 64 -23.32 14.79 -3.30
CA ASP A 64 -23.17 15.73 -2.18
C ASP A 64 -22.87 15.01 -0.86
N ALA A 65 -21.87 14.13 -0.90
CA ALA A 65 -21.42 13.41 0.28
C ALA A 65 -20.60 14.28 1.25
N GLY A 66 -20.19 15.50 0.87
CA GLY A 66 -19.42 16.43 1.71
C GLY A 66 -17.89 16.33 1.58
N PHE A 67 -17.39 15.69 0.53
CA PHE A 67 -15.95 15.69 0.20
C PHE A 67 -15.56 16.96 -0.56
N ASP A 68 -14.57 17.70 -0.06
CA ASP A 68 -13.94 18.85 -0.74
C ASP A 68 -12.53 18.50 -1.26
N PHE A 69 -12.34 17.27 -1.70
CA PHE A 69 -11.05 16.74 -2.12
C PHE A 69 -10.90 16.78 -3.64
N THR A 70 -9.81 17.37 -4.14
CA THR A 70 -9.46 17.32 -5.56
C THR A 70 -8.18 16.54 -5.73
N LEU A 71 -8.27 15.36 -6.36
CA LEU A 71 -7.09 14.60 -6.73
C LEU A 71 -6.56 15.10 -8.07
N HIS A 72 -5.36 15.66 -8.06
CA HIS A 72 -4.65 16.00 -9.28
C HIS A 72 -3.95 14.75 -9.84
N CYS A 73 -4.64 14.02 -10.71
CA CYS A 73 -4.01 13.04 -11.60
C CYS A 73 -3.91 13.64 -13.01
N ALA A 74 -2.80 13.39 -13.71
CA ALA A 74 -2.56 13.95 -15.03
C ALA A 74 -3.76 13.75 -15.97
N ARG A 75 -4.30 14.87 -16.49
CA ARG A 75 -5.25 14.90 -17.61
C ARG A 75 -4.57 15.63 -18.77
N GLY A 76 -3.82 14.90 -19.61
CA GLY A 76 -3.14 15.46 -20.78
C GLY A 76 -1.65 15.11 -20.83
N GLU A 77 -0.81 16.09 -21.21
CA GLU A 77 0.64 15.92 -21.28
C GLU A 77 1.22 15.67 -19.88
N GLN A 78 1.85 14.50 -19.72
CA GLN A 78 2.47 14.09 -18.47
C GLN A 78 3.81 14.80 -18.31
N THR A 79 4.03 15.48 -17.18
CA THR A 79 5.33 16.12 -16.91
C THR A 79 6.27 15.21 -16.14
N ASN A 80 5.74 14.25 -15.37
CA ASN A 80 6.52 13.26 -14.64
C ASN A 80 5.69 11.99 -14.34
N LEU A 81 6.36 10.91 -13.89
CA LEU A 81 5.73 9.63 -13.56
C LEU A 81 4.80 9.70 -12.34
N LEU A 82 5.05 10.62 -11.39
CA LEU A 82 4.25 10.79 -10.18
C LEU A 82 2.87 11.35 -10.49
N ASP A 83 2.72 12.12 -11.56
CA ASP A 83 1.40 12.64 -11.99
C ASP A 83 0.48 11.54 -12.56
N THR A 84 1.05 10.37 -12.91
CA THR A 84 0.32 9.26 -13.56
C THR A 84 -0.23 8.23 -12.57
N ILE A 85 0.20 8.29 -11.31
CA ILE A 85 -0.21 7.33 -10.30
C ILE A 85 -1.44 7.81 -9.53
N GLY A 86 -2.36 6.87 -9.30
CA GLY A 86 -3.46 7.08 -8.36
C GLY A 86 -2.93 7.16 -6.93
N HIS A 87 -3.66 7.89 -6.09
CA HIS A 87 -3.40 7.95 -4.66
C HIS A 87 -4.36 7.04 -3.90
N GLY A 88 -4.12 6.85 -2.60
CA GLY A 88 -4.89 5.95 -1.75
C GLY A 88 -5.98 6.64 -0.92
N ALA A 89 -6.76 5.79 -0.27
CA ALA A 89 -7.65 6.15 0.82
C ALA A 89 -7.46 5.16 1.97
N ALA A 90 -7.63 5.63 3.20
CA ALA A 90 -7.81 4.80 4.38
C ALA A 90 -9.26 4.87 4.84
N ILE A 91 -9.84 3.73 5.19
CA ILE A 91 -11.18 3.62 5.77
C ILE A 91 -11.01 3.01 7.17
N LEU A 92 -11.40 3.75 8.19
CA LEU A 92 -11.20 3.41 9.60
C LEU A 92 -12.15 4.22 10.48
N ASP A 93 -12.54 3.66 11.61
CA ASP A 93 -13.29 4.39 12.64
C ASP A 93 -12.28 5.05 13.60
N PHE A 94 -11.78 6.24 13.23
CA PHE A 94 -10.64 6.84 13.95
C PHE A 94 -11.03 7.44 15.30
N ASP A 95 -12.30 7.80 15.49
CA ASP A 95 -12.80 8.36 16.75
C ASP A 95 -13.69 7.38 17.55
N ARG A 96 -13.87 6.15 17.05
CA ARG A 96 -14.58 5.05 17.69
C ARG A 96 -16.07 5.35 17.91
N ASP A 97 -16.68 6.11 17.02
CA ASP A 97 -18.10 6.42 17.08
C ASP A 97 -19.01 5.36 16.43
N GLY A 98 -18.39 4.27 15.93
CA GLY A 98 -19.07 3.16 15.28
C GLY A 98 -19.35 3.38 13.80
N ARG A 99 -18.87 4.47 13.21
CA ARG A 99 -18.95 4.74 11.77
C ARG A 99 -17.55 4.77 11.17
N TYR A 100 -17.41 4.18 10.00
CA TYR A 100 -16.14 4.26 9.27
C TYR A 100 -15.98 5.64 8.65
N ASP A 101 -14.89 6.29 9.00
CA ASP A 101 -14.40 7.54 8.44
C ASP A 101 -13.49 7.29 7.23
N VAL A 102 -13.09 8.37 6.56
CA VAL A 102 -12.24 8.32 5.37
C VAL A 102 -11.06 9.27 5.52
N ILE A 103 -9.86 8.79 5.21
CA ILE A 103 -8.68 9.66 5.00
C ILE A 103 -8.26 9.52 3.54
N LEU A 104 -8.23 10.64 2.83
CA LEU A 104 -7.78 10.70 1.43
C LEU A 104 -6.35 11.20 1.37
N THR A 105 -5.56 10.59 0.49
CA THR A 105 -4.16 10.92 0.25
C THR A 105 -4.01 11.58 -1.12
N GLY A 106 -3.10 12.53 -1.23
CA GLY A 106 -2.95 13.41 -2.39
C GLY A 106 -1.57 14.07 -2.45
N HIS A 107 -1.34 14.83 -3.50
CA HIS A 107 -0.27 15.83 -3.53
C HIS A 107 -0.58 16.94 -2.53
N ASP A 108 0.34 17.17 -1.60
CA ASP A 108 0.26 18.17 -0.53
C ASP A 108 -1.06 18.13 0.26
N GLN A 109 -1.64 16.92 0.37
CA GLN A 109 -2.91 16.73 1.06
C GLN A 109 -3.03 15.34 1.70
N LEU A 110 -3.12 15.30 3.03
CA LEU A 110 -3.82 14.26 3.78
C LEU A 110 -5.09 14.88 4.36
N ALA A 111 -6.26 14.40 3.93
CA ALA A 111 -7.54 14.96 4.32
C ALA A 111 -8.40 13.92 5.03
N ALA A 112 -8.69 14.15 6.31
CA ALA A 112 -9.59 13.31 7.09
C ALA A 112 -11.04 13.82 7.01
N TYR A 113 -11.96 12.88 6.90
CA TYR A 113 -13.39 13.10 6.75
C TYR A 113 -14.14 12.22 7.75
N ARG A 114 -14.75 12.86 8.75
CA ARG A 114 -15.62 12.19 9.72
C ARG A 114 -16.95 11.83 9.08
N ASN A 115 -17.42 10.61 9.30
CA ASN A 115 -18.71 10.12 8.85
C ASN A 115 -19.83 10.56 9.81
N LEU A 116 -20.76 11.37 9.29
CA LEU A 116 -21.92 11.87 10.03
C LEU A 116 -23.14 10.95 9.94
N GLY A 117 -23.02 9.82 9.23
CA GLY A 117 -24.12 8.92 8.89
C GLY A 117 -24.78 9.29 7.56
N GLY A 118 -25.57 8.36 7.00
CA GLY A 118 -26.32 8.59 5.77
C GLY A 118 -25.45 8.97 4.56
N LEU A 119 -24.20 8.50 4.50
CA LEU A 119 -23.20 8.85 3.48
C LEU A 119 -22.86 10.35 3.43
N ARG A 120 -22.97 11.04 4.57
CA ARG A 120 -22.51 12.42 4.76
C ARG A 120 -21.20 12.44 5.53
N PHE A 121 -20.28 13.27 5.06
CA PHE A 121 -18.93 13.38 5.58
C PHE A 121 -18.59 14.86 5.82
N GLN A 122 -17.78 15.10 6.85
CA GLN A 122 -17.27 16.43 7.18
C GLN A 122 -15.76 16.38 7.29
N ARG A 123 -15.08 17.29 6.59
CA ARG A 123 -13.64 17.46 6.73
C ARG A 123 -13.29 17.91 8.14
N VAL A 124 -12.33 17.24 8.76
CA VAL A 124 -11.86 17.52 10.12
C VAL A 124 -10.34 17.57 10.17
N ASP A 125 -9.80 18.44 11.01
CA ASP A 125 -8.39 18.42 11.36
C ASP A 125 -8.16 17.47 12.54
N VAL A 126 -7.42 16.41 12.26
CA VAL A 126 -7.06 15.37 13.23
C VAL A 126 -5.55 15.31 13.46
N GLY A 127 -4.78 16.32 13.01
CA GLY A 127 -3.33 16.40 13.23
C GLY A 127 -2.45 15.71 12.17
N LEU A 128 -2.99 15.45 10.97
CA LEU A 128 -2.21 14.91 9.85
C LEU A 128 -1.38 16.01 9.20
N ARG A 129 -0.16 15.68 8.80
CA ARG A 129 0.69 16.54 7.96
C ARG A 129 0.09 16.63 6.56
N THR A 130 0.04 17.83 5.98
CA THR A 130 -0.50 18.03 4.63
C THR A 130 0.59 17.98 3.57
N ASP A 131 1.75 18.58 3.79
CA ASP A 131 2.84 18.64 2.82
C ASP A 131 3.40 17.25 2.49
N GLY A 132 3.61 16.99 1.20
CA GLY A 132 4.19 15.73 0.72
C GLY A 132 3.44 15.12 -0.44
N ASN A 133 4.13 14.24 -1.16
CA ASN A 133 3.55 13.45 -2.24
C ASN A 133 3.13 12.09 -1.70
N TRP A 134 1.91 12.03 -1.16
CA TRP A 134 1.39 10.87 -0.45
C TRP A 134 0.90 9.79 -1.42
N GLY A 135 0.99 8.53 -1.02
CA GLY A 135 0.70 7.37 -1.86
C GLY A 135 -0.44 6.54 -1.30
N GLY A 136 -0.16 5.31 -0.90
CA GLY A 136 -1.12 4.44 -0.23
C GLY A 136 -1.19 4.70 1.28
N ALA A 137 -2.18 4.11 1.92
CA ALA A 137 -2.31 4.10 3.37
C ALA A 137 -2.59 2.67 3.87
N ALA A 138 -2.15 2.37 5.08
CA ALA A 138 -2.44 1.14 5.80
C ALA A 138 -2.91 1.50 7.21
N VAL A 139 -3.88 0.71 7.71
CA VAL A 139 -4.49 0.89 9.03
C VAL A 139 -4.21 -0.34 9.87
N GLY A 140 -3.82 -0.14 11.13
CA GLY A 140 -3.54 -1.21 12.08
C GLY A 140 -3.42 -0.64 13.49
N ASP A 141 -3.59 -1.46 14.52
CA ASP A 141 -3.42 -1.07 15.92
C ASP A 141 -2.00 -1.50 16.34
N ILE A 142 -1.04 -0.57 16.29
CA ILE A 142 0.39 -0.90 16.42
C ILE A 142 0.85 -1.08 17.87
N ASP A 143 0.04 -0.64 18.83
CA ASP A 143 0.34 -0.73 20.25
C ASP A 143 -0.72 -1.49 21.08
N ASN A 144 -1.71 -2.07 20.40
CA ASN A 144 -2.83 -2.83 20.96
C ASN A 144 -3.65 -2.00 21.97
N ASP A 145 -3.79 -0.69 21.77
CA ASP A 145 -4.59 0.17 22.64
C ASP A 145 -6.08 0.25 22.23
N GLY A 146 -6.43 -0.43 21.13
CA GLY A 146 -7.77 -0.50 20.58
C GLY A 146 -8.17 0.72 19.75
N TRP A 147 -7.22 1.60 19.40
CA TRP A 147 -7.42 2.69 18.45
C TRP A 147 -6.68 2.39 17.15
N PRO A 148 -7.31 2.57 15.98
CA PRO A 148 -6.65 2.30 14.71
C PRO A 148 -5.62 3.39 14.41
N ASP A 149 -4.38 3.00 14.23
CA ASP A 149 -3.26 3.82 13.78
C ASP A 149 -3.17 3.84 12.24
N LEU A 150 -2.35 4.77 11.72
CA LEU A 150 -2.27 5.04 10.29
C LEU A 150 -0.81 5.08 9.84
N TYR A 151 -0.46 4.29 8.83
CA TYR A 151 0.76 4.46 8.06
C TYR A 151 0.43 4.95 6.66
N VAL A 152 1.14 5.98 6.19
CA VAL A 152 0.96 6.55 4.86
C VAL A 152 2.28 6.47 4.09
N THR A 153 2.25 5.89 2.89
CA THR A 153 3.40 5.85 1.99
C THR A 153 3.46 7.13 1.15
N GLY A 154 4.54 7.30 0.39
CA GLY A 154 4.67 8.43 -0.52
C GLY A 154 5.97 8.40 -1.32
N TYR A 155 6.16 9.41 -2.15
CA TYR A 155 7.42 9.69 -2.83
C TYR A 155 8.22 10.72 -2.03
N GLY A 156 9.44 10.35 -1.61
CA GLY A 156 10.28 11.19 -0.76
C GLY A 156 9.72 11.40 0.66
N CYS A 157 8.60 10.76 0.99
CA CYS A 157 7.96 10.87 2.29
C CYS A 157 7.26 9.57 2.67
N ALA A 158 7.07 9.39 3.98
CA ALA A 158 6.23 8.39 4.60
C ALA A 158 5.94 8.88 6.02
N ALA A 159 4.80 8.49 6.59
CA ALA A 159 4.49 8.83 7.97
C ALA A 159 3.76 7.71 8.69
N LEU A 160 4.20 7.40 9.91
CA LEU A 160 3.48 6.57 10.87
C LEU A 160 2.83 7.51 11.89
N TYR A 161 1.52 7.41 12.02
CA TYR A 161 0.74 8.15 12.98
C TYR A 161 0.13 7.22 14.01
N ARG A 162 0.38 7.52 15.28
CA ARG A 162 -0.35 6.92 16.40
C ARG A 162 -1.65 7.68 16.64
N ASN A 163 -2.75 6.98 16.83
CA ASN A 163 -4.04 7.55 17.14
C ASN A 163 -4.22 7.76 18.66
N GLU A 164 -4.08 9.01 19.10
CA GLU A 164 -4.32 9.45 20.47
C GLU A 164 -5.80 9.82 20.66
N ARG A 165 -6.70 8.84 20.47
CA ARG A 165 -8.16 8.95 20.68
C ARG A 165 -8.90 9.93 19.77
N GLY A 166 -8.78 9.73 18.45
CA GLY A 166 -9.37 10.56 17.41
C GLY A 166 -8.44 11.68 16.91
N ARG A 167 -7.21 11.76 17.43
CA ARG A 167 -6.18 12.68 16.97
C ARG A 167 -4.91 11.91 16.65
N PHE A 168 -4.38 12.13 15.47
CA PHE A 168 -3.14 11.50 15.01
C PHE A 168 -1.93 12.30 15.46
N ARG A 169 -0.91 11.57 15.93
CA ARG A 169 0.42 12.08 16.24
C ARG A 169 1.45 11.35 15.41
N GLU A 170 2.24 12.09 14.64
CA GLU A 170 3.32 11.48 13.88
C GLU A 170 4.42 10.96 14.82
N ILE A 171 4.78 9.69 14.62
CA ILE A 171 5.82 8.98 15.37
C ILE A 171 6.86 8.31 14.46
N THR A 172 6.88 8.64 13.16
CA THR A 172 7.75 8.04 12.13
C THR A 172 9.21 7.92 12.57
N ALA A 173 9.81 9.01 13.03
CA ALA A 173 11.21 9.03 13.47
C ALA A 173 11.42 8.24 14.77
N ALA A 174 10.49 8.34 15.72
CA ALA A 174 10.55 7.61 16.99
C ALA A 174 10.41 6.08 16.79
N ALA A 175 9.66 5.67 15.77
CA ALA A 175 9.51 4.28 15.36
C ALA A 175 10.68 3.75 14.50
N GLY A 176 11.69 4.59 14.20
CA GLY A 176 12.82 4.20 13.35
C GLY A 176 12.46 4.01 11.87
N LEU A 177 11.32 4.55 11.43
CA LEU A 177 10.82 4.45 10.05
C LEU A 177 11.24 5.64 9.17
N ALA A 178 12.07 6.54 9.69
CA ALA A 178 12.65 7.60 8.88
C ALA A 178 13.47 6.98 7.73
N PRO A 179 13.23 7.37 6.46
CA PRO A 179 13.92 6.77 5.33
C PRO A 179 15.43 6.98 5.46
N PRO A 180 16.25 5.92 5.32
CA PRO A 180 17.70 6.07 5.38
C PRO A 180 18.21 6.88 4.19
N ARG A 181 19.25 7.70 4.41
CA ARG A 181 19.77 8.66 3.42
C ARG A 181 20.07 8.06 2.05
N TRP A 182 20.58 6.84 1.99
CA TRP A 182 20.97 6.16 0.75
C TRP A 182 19.77 5.75 -0.12
N ARG A 183 18.56 5.74 0.44
CA ARG A 183 17.33 5.35 -0.24
C ARG A 183 16.48 6.55 -0.63
N TYR A 184 16.95 7.77 -0.36
CA TYR A 184 16.20 8.99 -0.56
C TYR A 184 16.44 9.57 -1.97
N PRO A 185 15.38 10.01 -2.70
CA PRO A 185 13.97 9.94 -2.31
C PRO A 185 13.43 8.51 -2.43
N ALA A 186 12.91 7.97 -1.33
CA ALA A 186 12.34 6.63 -1.30
C ALA A 186 10.90 6.71 -1.80
N TRP A 187 10.47 5.73 -2.59
CA TRP A 187 9.09 5.68 -3.08
C TRP A 187 8.35 4.46 -2.56
N GLY A 188 7.58 4.64 -1.49
CA GLY A 188 6.71 3.61 -0.95
C GLY A 188 5.43 3.48 -1.77
N THR A 189 5.20 2.32 -2.37
CA THR A 189 4.06 2.08 -3.29
C THR A 189 2.88 1.42 -2.61
N SER A 190 3.13 0.62 -1.58
CA SER A 190 2.07 0.01 -0.77
C SER A 190 2.61 -0.34 0.61
N ALA A 191 1.68 -0.50 1.55
CA ALA A 191 1.98 -1.00 2.88
C ALA A 191 0.82 -1.87 3.39
N GLY A 192 1.11 -2.69 4.39
CA GLY A 192 0.10 -3.49 5.08
C GLY A 192 0.58 -3.87 6.47
N PHE A 193 -0.37 -4.01 7.39
CA PHE A 193 -0.14 -4.52 8.73
C PHE A 193 -0.56 -5.98 8.82
N ALA A 194 0.26 -6.82 9.42
CA ALA A 194 -0.05 -8.22 9.71
C ALA A 194 0.83 -8.72 10.86
N ASP A 195 0.32 -9.58 11.73
CA ASP A 195 1.13 -10.27 12.74
C ASP A 195 1.86 -11.46 12.08
N LEU A 196 3.10 -11.22 11.60
CA LEU A 196 3.86 -12.18 10.80
C LEU A 196 4.64 -13.16 11.66
N ASP A 197 5.08 -12.75 12.84
CA ASP A 197 5.83 -13.59 13.77
C ASP A 197 4.97 -14.24 14.86
N ARG A 198 3.68 -13.89 14.91
CA ARG A 198 2.67 -14.41 15.84
C ARG A 198 2.94 -14.02 17.30
N ASP A 199 3.53 -12.85 17.53
CA ASP A 199 3.75 -12.33 18.88
C ASP A 199 2.55 -11.54 19.44
N GLY A 200 1.49 -11.40 18.64
CA GLY A 200 0.28 -10.66 18.99
C GLY A 200 0.40 -9.15 18.79
N ARG A 201 1.47 -8.65 18.18
CA ARG A 201 1.59 -7.29 17.65
C ARG A 201 1.61 -7.33 16.12
N VAL A 202 1.12 -6.27 15.50
CA VAL A 202 1.17 -6.16 14.04
C VAL A 202 2.56 -5.72 13.57
N ASP A 203 3.06 -6.39 12.54
CA ASP A 203 4.21 -5.96 11.78
C ASP A 203 3.80 -5.06 10.63
N LEU A 204 4.65 -4.09 10.30
CA LEU A 204 4.50 -3.24 9.12
C LEU A 204 5.34 -3.77 7.95
N VAL A 205 4.68 -4.08 6.84
CA VAL A 205 5.33 -4.39 5.55
C VAL A 205 5.17 -3.20 4.62
N VAL A 206 6.27 -2.74 4.01
CA VAL A 206 6.26 -1.64 3.04
C VAL A 206 6.96 -2.07 1.75
N CYS A 207 6.26 -1.90 0.62
CA CYS A 207 6.80 -2.12 -0.70
C CYS A 207 7.33 -0.81 -1.29
N TYR A 208 8.49 -0.88 -1.95
CA TYR A 208 9.11 0.27 -2.61
C TYR A 208 9.22 0.01 -4.12
N TYR A 209 9.03 1.06 -4.93
CA TYR A 209 8.97 0.95 -6.39
C TYR A 209 10.29 0.41 -6.98
N LEU A 210 11.44 0.97 -6.62
CA LEU A 210 12.79 0.52 -7.00
C LEU A 210 13.81 1.05 -5.97
N GLU A 211 15.03 0.50 -5.96
CA GLU A 211 16.18 1.23 -5.41
C GLU A 211 16.63 2.25 -6.46
N PHE A 212 16.36 3.53 -6.20
CA PHE A 212 16.76 4.62 -7.07
C PHE A 212 18.10 5.17 -6.60
N GLY A 213 19.17 4.79 -7.28
CA GLY A 213 20.53 5.29 -7.05
C GLY A 213 21.37 5.14 -8.31
N PRO A 214 22.34 6.04 -8.56
CA PRO A 214 23.32 5.83 -9.62
C PRO A 214 24.28 4.74 -9.13
N ASP A 215 24.23 3.55 -9.71
CA ASP A 215 25.41 2.67 -9.69
C ASP A 215 26.52 3.29 -10.56
#